data_AF-A0A7C4SEJ9-F1
#
_entry.id   AF-A0A7C4SEJ9-F1
#
_cell.length_a   1.000
_cell.length_b   1.000
_cell.length_c   1.000
_cell.angle_alpha   90.00
_cell.angle_beta   90.00
_cell.angle_gamma   90.00
#
_symmetry.space_group_name_H-M   'P 1'
#
loop_
_entity.id
_entity.type
_entity.pdbx_description
1 polymer ?
#
loop_
_entity_poly.entity_id
_entity_poly.type
_entity_poly.pdbx_seq_one_letter_code
_entity_poly.pdbx_strand_id
1 'polypeptide(L)' 'MIVGLRDLAAKCVSDAVQEFSFIAGVVLFGSVARGEESERSDVDLLVLWEGLDKREALQVVYKAVS' A
#
# COMPACT_ATOMS: atom_id res chain seq x y z
N MET A 1 21.85 8.56 -3.98
CA MET A 1 20.95 8.81 -2.85
C MET A 1 20.25 7.51 -2.53
N ILE A 2 20.34 7.03 -1.29
CA ILE A 2 19.52 5.90 -0.84
C ILE A 2 18.10 6.44 -0.77
N VAL A 3 17.22 6.00 -1.68
CA VAL A 3 15.80 6.35 -1.64
C VAL A 3 15.22 5.62 -0.42
N GLY A 4 14.63 6.37 0.52
CA GLY A 4 14.05 5.77 1.72
C GLY A 4 12.86 4.87 1.35
N LEU A 5 12.57 3.85 2.18
CA LEU A 5 11.46 2.91 1.93
C LEU A 5 10.13 3.65 1.77
N ARG A 6 9.94 4.73 2.54
CA ARG A 6 8.80 5.65 2.44
C ARG A 6 8.69 6.32 1.07
N ASP A 7 9.79 6.82 0.52
CA ASP A 7 9.80 7.51 -0.79
C ASP A 7 9.51 6.52 -1.91
N LEU A 8 10.07 5.31 -1.81
CA LEU A 8 9.77 4.22 -2.74
C LEU A 8 8.29 3.83 -2.68
N ALA A 9 7.73 3.66 -1.48
CA ALA A 9 6.32 3.36 -1.28
C ALA A 9 5.42 4.47 -1.85
N ALA A 10 5.75 5.75 -1.60
CA ALA A 10 5.00 6.88 -2.13
C ALA A 10 5.00 6.91 -3.66
N LYS A 11 6.14 6.62 -4.29
CA LYS A 11 6.23 6.52 -5.75
C LYS A 11 5.36 5.39 -6.29
N CYS A 12 5.51 4.16 -5.76
CA CYS A 12 4.72 3.01 -6.21
C CYS A 12 3.22 3.20 -6.01
N VAL A 13 2.81 3.82 -4.90
CA VAL A 13 1.41 4.17 -4.63
C VAL A 13 0.91 5.22 -5.63
N SER A 14 1.71 6.24 -5.95
CA SER A 14 1.34 7.24 -6.95
C SER A 14 1.09 6.60 -8.32
N ASP A 15 1.97 5.69 -8.74
CA ASP A 15 1.83 4.97 -10.01
C ASP A 15 0.54 4.11 -10.00
N ALA A 16 0.30 3.38 -8.91
CA ALA A 16 -0.90 2.55 -8.75
C ALA A 16 -2.21 3.37 -8.76
N VAL A 17 -2.25 4.51 -8.08
CA VAL A 17 -3.44 5.38 -8.06
C VAL A 17 -3.75 5.96 -9.46
N GLN A 18 -2.72 6.20 -10.28
CA GLN A 18 -2.91 6.65 -11.66
C GLN A 18 -3.40 5.53 -12.58
N GLU A 19 -2.98 4.28 -12.33
CA GLU A 19 -3.37 3.12 -13.13
C GLU A 19 -4.77 2.59 -12.76
N PHE A 20 -5.14 2.64 -11.48
CA PHE A 20 -6.35 2.01 -10.96
C PHE A 20 -7.35 3.05 -10.43
N SER A 21 -8.33 3.40 -11.26
CA SER A 21 -9.34 4.41 -10.95
C SER A 21 -10.27 4.06 -9.78
N PHE A 22 -10.33 2.80 -9.35
CA PHE A 22 -11.11 2.39 -8.19
C PHE A 22 -10.46 2.77 -6.85
N ILE A 23 -9.17 3.11 -6.85
CA ILE A 23 -8.44 3.49 -5.64
C ILE A 23 -8.82 4.93 -5.29
N ALA A 24 -9.70 5.07 -4.29
CA ALA A 24 -10.05 6.38 -3.73
C ALA A 24 -8.93 6.97 -2.86
N GLY A 25 -8.05 6.13 -2.33
CA GLY A 25 -6.92 6.56 -1.53
C GLY A 25 -6.10 5.41 -0.98
N VAL A 26 -4.88 5.72 -0.55
CA VAL A 26 -3.98 4.77 0.10
C VAL A 26 -3.41 5.42 1.35
N VAL A 27 -3.44 4.70 2.47
CA VAL A 27 -2.90 5.15 3.75
C VAL A 27 -1.72 4.25 4.13
N LEU A 28 -0.56 4.86 4.34
CA LEU A 28 0.62 4.20 4.91
C LEU A 28 0.46 4.14 6.43
N PHE A 29 0.60 2.94 7.00
CA PHE A 29 0.63 2.74 8.45
C PHE A 29 1.81 1.83 8.84
N GLY A 30 1.83 1.34 10.08
CA GLY A 30 2.90 0.43 10.51
C GLY A 30 4.22 1.12 10.84
N SER A 31 5.30 0.34 10.86
CA SER A 31 6.64 0.79 11.31
C SER A 31 7.19 1.92 10.44
N VAL A 32 7.03 1.81 9.11
CA VAL A 32 7.47 2.81 8.12
C VAL A 32 6.78 4.16 8.32
N ALA A 33 5.50 4.17 8.68
CA ALA A 33 4.77 5.41 8.95
C ALA A 33 5.28 6.13 10.20
N ARG A 34 5.86 5.40 11.17
CA ARG A 34 6.37 5.93 12.44
C ARG A 34 7.87 6.24 12.42
N GLY A 35 8.58 5.89 11.35
CA GLY A 35 10.05 6.01 11.32
C GLY A 35 10.76 4.95 12.17
N GLU A 36 10.09 3.82 12.43
CA GLU A 36 10.59 2.70 13.24
C GLU A 36 10.98 1.50 12.36
N GLU A 37 11.11 1.71 11.04
CA GLU A 37 11.46 0.65 10.11
C GLU A 37 12.92 0.18 10.24
N SER A 38 13.14 -1.07 9.90
CA SER A 38 14.46 -1.71 9.79
C SER A 38 14.68 -2.22 8.37
N GLU A 39 15.88 -2.68 8.05
CA GLU A 39 16.19 -3.27 6.72
C GLU A 39 15.30 -4.48 6.35
N ARG A 40 14.65 -5.10 7.34
CA ARG A 40 13.74 -6.24 7.15
C ARG A 40 12.26 -5.89 7.31
N SER A 41 11.94 -4.62 7.52
CA SER A 41 10.55 -4.19 7.68
C SER A 41 9.77 -4.35 6.38
N ASP A 42 8.52 -4.80 6.52
CA ASP A 42 7.50 -4.76 5.49
C ASP A 42 6.87 -3.37 5.38
N VAL A 43 5.99 -3.20 4.39
CA VAL A 43 5.24 -1.97 4.15
C VAL A 43 3.75 -2.27 4.33
N ASP A 44 3.13 -1.62 5.30
CA ASP A 44 1.71 -1.74 5.60
C ASP A 44 0.89 -0.65 4.87
N LEU A 45 -0.02 -1.06 3.99
CA LEU A 45 -0.88 -0.16 3.22
C LEU A 45 -2.36 -0.50 3.42
N LEU A 46 -3.17 0.52 3.67
CA LEU A 46 -4.63 0.44 3.63
C LEU A 46 -5.11 1.09 2.33
N VAL A 47 -5.74 0.32 1.46
CA VAL A 47 -6.30 0.81 0.20
C VAL A 47 -7.81 1.05 0.38
N LEU A 48 -8.24 2.29 0.13
CA LEU A 48 -9.64 2.66 0.08
C LEU A 48 -10.15 2.43 -1.33
N TRP A 49 -11.11 1.53 -1.47
CA TRP A 49 -11.70 1.15 -2.74
C TRP A 49 -13.08 1.80 -2.89
N GLU A 50 -13.27 2.63 -3.92
CA GLU A 50 -14.57 3.23 -4.24
C GLU A 50 -15.47 2.25 -5.00
N GLY A 51 -16.70 2.06 -4.51
CA GLY A 51 -17.67 1.18 -5.15
C GLY A 51 -17.47 -0.30 -4.89
N LEU A 52 -16.64 -0.69 -3.91
CA LEU A 52 -16.47 -2.10 -3.52
C LEU A 52 -17.78 -2.66 -2.96
N ASP A 53 -18.42 -3.61 -3.66
CA ASP A 53 -19.55 -4.35 -3.09
C ASP A 53 -19.01 -5.28 -1.98
N LYS A 54 -19.56 -5.15 -0.77
CA LYS A 54 -19.20 -5.99 0.38
C LYS A 54 -19.41 -7.49 0.12
N ARG A 55 -20.29 -7.85 -0.82
CA ARG A 55 -20.51 -9.24 -1.25
C ARG A 55 -19.42 -9.75 -2.18
N GLU A 56 -18.72 -8.84 -2.87
CA GLU A 56 -17.58 -9.13 -3.74
C GLU A 56 -16.23 -8.97 -3.03
N ALA A 57 -16.22 -8.30 -1.88
CA ALA A 57 -15.09 -8.22 -0.96
C ALA A 57 -14.79 -9.60 -0.33
N LEU A 58 -14.35 -10.54 -1.16
CA LEU A 58 -13.75 -11.78 -0.71
C LEU A 58 -12.55 -11.43 0.18
N GLN A 59 -12.45 -12.04 1.37
CA GLN A 59 -11.23 -12.00 2.16
C GLN A 59 -10.15 -12.82 1.43
N VAL A 60 -9.57 -12.23 0.38
CA VAL A 60 -8.47 -12.83 -0.37
C VAL A 60 -7.19 -12.33 0.27
N VAL A 61 -6.54 -13.21 1.04
CA VAL A 61 -5.15 -12.99 1.44
C VAL A 61 -4.31 -13.21 0.19
N TYR A 62 -3.98 -12.13 -0.51
CA TYR A 62 -2.98 -12.20 -1.57
C TYR A 62 -1.63 -12.49 -0.93
N LYS A 63 -1.10 -13.68 -1.17
CA LYS A 63 0.27 -14.00 -0.76
C LYS A 63 1.19 -13.25 -1.73
N ALA A 64 1.91 -12.25 -1.23
CA ALA A 64 2.97 -11.61 -2.01
C ALA A 64 3.96 -12.69 -2.46
N VAL A 65 4.16 -12.81 -3.77
CA VAL A 65 5.13 -13.76 -4.36
C VAL A 65 6.44 -13.00 -4.55
N SER A 66 7.51 -13.52 -3.95
CA SER A 66 8.88 -12.99 -4.08
C SER A 66 9.52 -13.40 -5.40
#